data_AF-A0A4R8DLQ2-F1
#
_entry.id   AF-A0A4R8DLQ2-F1
#
_cell.length_a   1.000
_cell.length_b   1.000
_cell.length_c   1.000
_cell.angle_alpha   90.00
_cell.angle_beta   90.00
_cell.angle_gamma   90.00
#
_symmetry.space_group_name_H-M   'P 1'
#
loop_
_entity.id
_entity.type
_entity.pdbx_description
1 polymer ?
#
loop_
_entity_poly.entity_id
_entity_poly.type
_entity_poly.pdbx_seq_one_letter_code
_entity_poly.pdbx_strand_id
1 'polypeptide(L)'
;MRRREARLDRRVAALLAAKAFTEIRYLAGDVRRRSEDSSSDEGLDRIRFLADLCHNMPGIAQPRRWQQARRGASPTSLEQAMAKRPMSWIWNTSSHEGRAWMLAHIEQEVRTWMPPPPLPLHRKGPAPMIPRHRAGVLLGRWPVRAPAGRQPLSAAAHVLKALDTDAVCALHEEAGRLRLGLGKGGPWLRAHLDPDGVHYLVPDPADYYWPGNPDGRGGEIRWWQCTALLRMYDGEQVSSMVSVLPETFTALPSTLPRREQLRLVHLARATERDTHLWGRDHEAECDPQLCGYVAEATDNPPPAN
;
A
#
# COMPACT_ATOMS: atom_id res chain seq x y z
N MET A 1 5.26 13.96 27.07
CA MET A 1 6.28 13.40 26.16
C MET A 1 5.75 13.20 24.74
N ARG A 2 4.74 12.35 24.51
CA ARG A 2 4.24 11.97 23.16
C ARG A 2 3.87 13.13 22.21
N ARG A 3 3.24 14.21 22.70
CA ARG A 3 2.89 15.38 21.87
C ARG A 3 4.13 16.18 21.41
N ARG A 4 5.21 16.19 22.19
CA ARG A 4 6.46 16.89 21.86
C ARG A 4 7.19 16.14 20.74
N GLU A 5 7.29 14.82 20.86
CA GLU A 5 7.89 13.95 19.85
C GLU A 5 7.14 14.05 18.52
N ALA A 6 5.80 13.99 18.54
CA ALA A 6 5.00 14.14 17.33
C ALA A 6 5.20 15.52 16.66
N ARG A 7 5.37 16.60 17.44
CA ARG A 7 5.70 17.92 16.87
C ARG A 7 7.09 17.95 16.26
N LEU A 8 8.06 17.30 16.91
CA LEU A 8 9.43 17.22 16.41
C LEU A 8 9.49 16.42 15.10
N ASP A 9 8.82 15.28 15.03
CA ASP A 9 8.67 14.48 13.81
C ASP A 9 8.10 15.32 12.65
N ARG A 10 7.09 16.14 12.90
CA ARG A 10 6.52 17.04 11.86
C ARG A 10 7.50 18.11 11.39
N ARG A 11 8.28 18.68 12.31
CA ARG A 11 9.32 19.65 11.99
C ARG A 11 10.44 19.00 11.17
N VAL A 12 10.84 17.78 11.52
CA VAL A 12 11.81 16.99 10.76
C VAL A 12 11.26 16.67 9.37
N ALA A 13 10.00 16.24 9.24
CA ALA A 13 9.38 16.01 7.94
C ALA A 13 9.39 17.27 7.06
N ALA A 14 9.05 18.44 7.63
CA ALA A 14 9.09 19.71 6.90
C ALA A 14 10.50 20.07 6.42
N LEU A 15 11.49 19.91 7.29
CA LEU A 15 12.90 20.14 6.97
C LEU A 15 13.36 19.23 5.83
N LEU A 16 13.17 17.92 5.97
CA LEU A 16 13.62 16.94 5.00
C LEU A 16 12.93 17.13 3.64
N ALA A 17 11.63 17.42 3.63
CA ALA A 17 10.93 17.77 2.39
C ALA A 17 11.57 18.99 1.72
N ALA A 18 11.85 20.06 2.48
CA ALA A 18 12.49 21.26 1.94
C ALA A 18 13.88 20.96 1.37
N LYS A 19 14.70 20.16 2.07
CA LYS A 19 16.04 19.76 1.61
C LYS A 19 15.97 18.95 0.32
N ALA A 20 15.08 17.96 0.26
CA ALA A 20 14.88 17.15 -0.94
C ALA A 20 14.46 18.02 -2.14
N PHE A 21 13.52 18.94 -1.95
CA PHE A 21 13.12 19.87 -3.02
C PHE A 21 14.25 20.78 -3.49
N THR A 22 15.09 21.27 -2.57
CA THR A 22 16.27 22.07 -2.93
C THR A 22 17.28 21.26 -3.74
N GLU A 23 17.59 20.03 -3.32
CA GLU A 23 18.53 19.13 -3.99
C GLU A 23 18.01 18.72 -5.38
N ILE A 24 16.73 18.32 -5.49
CA ILE A 24 16.07 18.02 -6.77
C ILE A 24 16.15 19.21 -7.73
N ARG A 25 15.85 20.43 -7.25
CA ARG A 25 15.89 21.63 -8.07
C ARG A 25 17.31 21.94 -8.57
N TYR A 26 18.31 21.73 -7.73
CA TYR A 26 19.71 21.90 -8.10
C TYR A 26 20.11 20.92 -9.21
N LEU A 27 19.84 19.62 -9.01
CA LEU A 27 20.14 18.57 -9.99
C LEU A 27 19.42 18.80 -11.32
N ALA A 28 18.12 19.11 -11.30
CA ALA A 28 17.35 19.38 -12.51
C ALA A 28 17.83 20.63 -13.26
N GLY A 29 18.39 21.60 -12.55
CA GLY A 29 18.96 22.83 -13.13
C GLY A 29 20.34 22.61 -13.76
N ASP A 30 21.13 21.68 -13.23
CA ASP A 30 22.48 21.37 -13.72
C ASP A 30 22.46 20.42 -14.93
N VAL A 31 21.53 19.46 -14.96
CA VAL A 31 21.31 18.57 -16.13
C VAL A 31 21.00 19.36 -17.41
N ARG A 32 20.34 20.52 -17.30
CA ARG A 32 20.09 21.40 -18.46
C ARG A 32 21.33 22.12 -18.98
N ARG A 33 22.41 22.18 -18.19
CA ARG A 33 23.65 22.91 -18.53
C ARG A 33 24.77 21.99 -19.03
N ARG A 34 24.72 20.70 -18.71
CA ARG A 34 25.71 19.70 -19.15
C ARG A 34 25.09 18.78 -20.20
N SER A 35 25.30 19.14 -21.46
CA SER A 35 25.11 18.28 -22.61
C SER A 35 26.48 17.70 -22.95
N GLU A 36 26.74 16.47 -22.52
CA GLU A 36 27.68 15.47 -23.06
C GLU A 36 28.27 14.64 -21.92
N ASP A 37 28.03 13.33 -22.03
CA ASP A 37 28.70 12.19 -21.41
C ASP A 37 28.52 11.94 -19.89
N SER A 38 27.77 10.87 -19.60
CA SER A 38 27.69 10.07 -18.35
C SER A 38 27.02 10.65 -17.09
N SER A 39 26.88 11.98 -16.92
CA SER A 39 26.36 12.57 -15.66
C SER A 39 24.83 12.75 -15.58
N SER A 40 24.09 12.56 -16.68
CA SER A 40 22.63 12.80 -16.68
C SER A 40 21.84 11.73 -15.95
N ASP A 41 22.26 10.46 -16.05
CA ASP A 41 21.49 9.33 -15.55
C ASP A 41 21.59 9.22 -14.03
N GLU A 42 22.78 9.43 -13.46
CA GLU A 42 22.97 9.53 -12.00
C GLU A 42 22.15 10.67 -11.40
N GLY A 43 22.07 11.82 -12.08
CA GLY A 43 21.26 12.96 -11.64
C GLY A 43 19.77 12.64 -11.62
N LEU A 44 19.27 11.94 -12.65
CA LEU A 44 17.87 11.50 -12.72
C LEU A 44 17.54 10.45 -11.67
N ASP A 45 18.42 9.48 -11.45
CA ASP A 45 18.23 8.45 -10.43
C ASP A 45 18.25 9.05 -9.03
N ARG A 46 19.12 10.04 -8.80
CA ARG A 46 19.11 10.79 -7.54
C ARG A 46 17.82 11.59 -7.34
N ILE A 47 17.30 12.22 -8.39
CA ILE A 47 16.01 12.93 -8.33
C ILE A 47 14.87 11.95 -7.99
N ARG A 48 14.83 10.78 -8.64
CA ARG A 48 13.84 9.73 -8.37
C ARG A 48 13.91 9.25 -6.93
N PHE A 49 15.12 8.91 -6.45
CA PHE A 49 15.37 8.52 -5.07
C PHE A 49 14.84 9.56 -4.07
N LEU A 50 15.16 10.85 -4.26
CA LEU A 50 14.72 11.91 -3.35
C LEU A 50 13.21 12.11 -3.40
N ALA A 51 12.60 12.08 -4.58
CA ALA A 51 11.16 12.21 -4.76
C ALA A 51 10.42 11.07 -4.04
N ASP A 52 10.89 9.83 -4.22
CA ASP A 52 10.34 8.65 -3.56
C ASP A 52 10.56 8.70 -2.04
N LEU A 53 11.70 9.18 -1.57
CA LEU A 53 11.95 9.33 -0.14
C LEU A 53 11.04 10.39 0.50
N CYS A 54 10.79 11.52 -0.18
CA CYS A 54 10.14 12.68 0.43
C CYS A 54 8.65 12.87 0.10
N HIS A 55 8.06 12.12 -0.83
CA HIS A 55 6.68 12.38 -1.31
C HIS A 55 5.61 12.42 -0.21
N ASN A 56 5.79 11.67 0.89
CA ASN A 56 4.86 11.65 2.02
C ASN A 56 5.14 12.71 3.11
N MET A 57 6.33 13.30 3.11
CA MET A 57 6.77 14.21 4.17
C MET A 57 5.93 15.50 4.27
N PRO A 58 5.45 16.13 3.17
CA PRO A 58 4.55 17.28 3.27
C PRO A 58 3.25 16.97 4.02
N GLY A 59 2.67 15.79 3.80
CA GLY A 59 1.45 15.34 4.50
C GLY A 59 1.68 15.06 5.99
N ILE A 60 2.89 14.65 6.36
CA ILE A 60 3.31 14.50 7.76
C ILE A 60 3.49 15.87 8.41
N ALA A 61 4.22 16.77 7.75
CA ALA A 61 4.53 18.11 8.24
C ALA A 61 3.27 18.93 8.54
N GLN A 62 2.29 18.85 7.63
CA GLN A 62 1.00 19.53 7.75
C GLN A 62 -0.11 18.48 7.90
N PRO A 63 -0.35 17.98 9.12
CA PRO A 63 -1.37 16.97 9.33
C PRO A 63 -2.73 17.55 8.92
N ARG A 64 -3.27 17.04 7.82
CA ARG A 64 -4.70 17.18 7.54
C ARG A 64 -5.48 16.48 8.65
N ARG A 65 -6.74 16.86 8.88
CA ARG A 65 -7.64 16.05 9.73
C ARG A 65 -7.63 14.64 9.13
N TRP A 66 -6.90 13.74 9.78
CA TRP A 66 -6.79 12.36 9.33
C TRP A 66 -8.18 11.76 9.42
N GLN A 67 -8.82 11.61 8.27
CA GLN A 67 -10.04 10.83 8.13
C GLN A 67 -9.58 9.41 7.87
N GLN A 68 -10.13 8.47 8.63
CA GLN A 68 -9.95 7.05 8.33
C GLN A 68 -10.29 6.84 6.85
N ALA A 69 -9.38 6.21 6.11
CA ALA A 69 -9.58 5.94 4.69
C ALA A 69 -10.86 5.11 4.44
N ARG A 70 -11.29 4.34 5.45
CA ARG A 70 -12.51 3.52 5.43
C ARG A 70 -13.32 3.72 6.70
N ARG A 71 -14.58 4.08 6.53
CA ARG A 71 -15.52 4.16 7.65
C ARG A 71 -15.68 2.80 8.37
N GLY A 72 -15.57 2.80 9.69
CA GLY A 72 -15.82 1.63 10.54
C GLY A 72 -14.67 0.62 10.62
N ALA A 73 -13.54 0.88 9.97
CA ALA A 73 -12.31 0.13 10.24
C ALA A 73 -11.71 0.56 11.58
N SER A 74 -11.20 -0.42 12.35
CA SER A 74 -10.37 -0.07 13.51
C SER A 74 -9.01 0.41 13.01
N PRO A 75 -8.38 1.40 13.67
CA PRO A 75 -7.07 1.85 13.24
C PRO A 75 -6.05 0.72 13.30
N THR A 76 -5.30 0.50 12.22
CA THR A 76 -4.26 -0.53 12.18
C THR A 76 -3.15 -0.24 13.21
N SER A 77 -2.38 -1.24 13.61
CA SER A 77 -1.22 -1.04 14.48
C SER A 77 -0.24 -0.01 13.90
N LEU A 78 -0.12 0.00 12.56
CA LEU A 78 0.64 0.97 11.80
C LEU A 78 0.07 2.40 11.94
N GLU A 79 -1.23 2.59 11.70
CA GLU A 79 -1.89 3.88 11.86
C GLU A 79 -1.75 4.41 13.29
N GLN A 80 -1.84 3.53 14.29
CA GLN A 80 -1.61 3.88 15.69
C GLN A 80 -0.16 4.29 15.97
N ALA A 81 0.81 3.60 15.35
CA ALA A 81 2.23 3.95 15.46
C ALA A 81 2.50 5.32 14.79
N MET A 82 1.98 5.55 13.60
CA MET A 82 2.08 6.83 12.87
C MET A 82 1.39 7.98 13.63
N ALA A 83 0.25 7.73 14.27
CA ALA A 83 -0.41 8.73 15.10
C ALA A 83 0.44 9.14 16.32
N LYS A 84 1.23 8.21 16.88
CA LYS A 84 2.14 8.48 18.02
C LYS A 84 3.43 9.16 17.57
N ARG A 85 4.01 8.70 16.47
CA ARG A 85 5.29 9.13 15.90
C ARG A 85 5.12 9.27 14.38
N PRO A 86 4.75 10.45 13.87
CA PRO A 86 4.42 10.64 12.46
C PRO A 86 5.52 10.26 11.46
N MET A 87 6.80 10.30 11.87
CA MET A 87 7.92 9.86 11.02
C MET A 87 8.14 8.34 11.04
N SER A 88 7.40 7.56 11.84
CA SER A 88 7.63 6.12 12.01
C SER A 88 7.58 5.34 10.71
N TRP A 89 6.61 5.61 9.83
CA TRP A 89 6.50 4.91 8.56
C TRP A 89 7.74 5.18 7.70
N ILE A 90 7.95 6.44 7.33
CA ILE A 90 9.07 6.85 6.47
C ILE A 90 10.39 6.29 7.01
N TRP A 91 10.69 6.51 8.29
CA TRP A 91 11.94 6.03 8.88
C TRP A 91 12.13 4.51 8.73
N ASN A 92 11.10 3.72 9.05
CA ASN A 92 11.20 2.27 9.05
C ASN A 92 11.12 1.66 7.65
N THR A 93 10.49 2.34 6.68
CA THR A 93 10.41 1.88 5.29
C THR A 93 11.51 2.41 4.39
N SER A 94 12.25 3.44 4.80
CA SER A 94 13.42 3.93 4.05
C SER A 94 14.54 2.90 4.00
N SER A 95 15.22 2.84 2.85
CA SER A 95 16.47 2.10 2.67
C SER A 95 17.58 2.63 3.60
N HIS A 96 18.69 1.90 3.70
CA HIS A 96 19.88 2.35 4.42
C HIS A 96 20.37 3.71 3.93
N GLU A 97 20.42 3.92 2.61
CA GLU A 97 20.76 5.20 2.00
C GLU A 97 19.77 6.31 2.40
N GLY A 98 18.47 6.04 2.34
CA GLY A 98 17.44 6.99 2.76
C GLY A 98 17.58 7.40 4.22
N ARG A 99 17.86 6.46 5.12
CA ARG A 99 18.09 6.74 6.54
C ARG A 99 19.36 7.56 6.75
N ALA A 100 20.46 7.23 6.05
CA ALA A 100 21.70 7.98 6.12
C ALA A 100 21.51 9.44 5.66
N TRP A 101 20.82 9.65 4.53
CA TRP A 101 20.50 10.98 4.02
C TRP A 101 19.64 11.78 5.02
N MET A 102 18.62 11.15 5.63
CA MET A 102 17.79 11.80 6.64
C MET A 102 18.62 12.25 7.86
N LEU A 103 19.47 11.36 8.39
CA LEU A 103 20.31 11.67 9.55
C LEU A 103 21.28 12.82 9.26
N ALA A 104 21.94 12.81 8.10
CA ALA A 104 22.88 13.85 7.71
C ALA A 104 22.26 15.26 7.74
N HIS A 105 21.01 15.41 7.29
CA HIS A 105 20.30 16.69 7.33
C HIS A 105 19.70 17.02 8.71
N ILE A 106 19.29 16.01 9.48
CA ILE A 106 18.75 16.19 10.83
C ILE A 106 19.84 16.66 11.79
N GLU A 107 21.05 16.09 11.73
CA GLU A 107 22.16 16.45 12.62
C GLU A 107 22.59 17.91 12.47
N GLN A 108 22.47 18.46 11.26
CA GLN A 108 22.79 19.86 10.98
C GLN A 108 21.81 20.83 11.64
N GLU A 109 20.51 20.51 11.71
CA GLU A 109 19.46 21.50 12.05
C GLU A 109 18.56 21.13 13.23
N VAL A 110 18.45 19.84 13.58
CA VAL A 110 17.52 19.31 14.60
C VAL A 110 18.20 18.25 15.47
N ARG A 111 19.25 18.66 16.19
CA ARG A 111 20.13 17.82 17.05
C ARG A 111 19.46 17.00 18.16
N THR A 112 18.17 17.18 18.41
CA THR A 112 17.44 16.51 19.51
C THR A 112 16.43 15.47 19.02
N TRP A 113 16.34 15.26 17.70
CA TRP A 113 15.47 14.24 17.17
C TRP A 113 16.11 12.87 17.32
N MET A 114 15.33 11.92 17.83
CA MET A 114 15.70 10.52 17.85
C MET A 114 14.83 9.74 16.87
N PRO A 115 15.41 8.77 16.16
CA PRO A 115 14.67 7.81 15.37
C PRO A 115 13.44 7.27 16.10
N PRO A 116 12.28 7.16 15.41
CA PRO A 116 11.14 6.47 15.98
C PRO A 116 11.50 5.01 16.25
N PRO A 117 10.86 4.36 17.24
CA PRO A 117 11.06 2.95 17.47
C PRO A 117 10.67 2.13 16.22
N PRO A 118 11.14 0.88 16.11
CA PRO A 118 10.67 -0.04 15.09
C PRO A 118 9.15 -0.06 15.03
N LEU A 119 8.61 -0.13 13.82
CA LEU A 119 7.18 -0.39 13.66
C LEU A 119 6.83 -1.72 14.36
N PRO A 120 5.63 -1.85 14.94
CA PRO A 120 5.17 -3.13 15.45
C PRO A 120 5.39 -4.19 14.37
N LEU A 121 6.07 -5.29 14.72
CA LEU A 121 6.22 -6.40 13.80
C LEU A 121 4.83 -6.80 13.32
N HIS A 122 4.68 -6.93 12.00
CA HIS A 122 3.45 -7.44 11.44
C HIS A 122 3.21 -8.81 12.06
N ARG A 123 2.06 -8.95 12.72
CA ARG A 123 1.67 -10.23 13.28
C ARG A 123 1.53 -11.21 12.12
N LYS A 124 2.39 -12.23 12.07
CA LYS A 124 2.19 -13.37 11.17
C LYS A 124 0.88 -14.05 11.57
N GLY A 125 -0.02 -14.18 10.61
CA GLY A 125 -1.32 -14.82 10.79
C GLY A 125 -2.48 -13.88 11.17
N PRO A 126 -3.71 -14.40 11.12
CA PRO A 126 -4.93 -13.61 11.20
C PRO A 126 -5.05 -12.89 12.55
N ALA A 127 -5.32 -11.59 12.51
CA ALA A 127 -5.66 -10.84 13.72
C ALA A 127 -6.92 -11.46 14.37
N PRO A 128 -6.93 -11.70 15.70
CA PRO A 128 -8.11 -12.24 16.36
C PRO A 128 -9.27 -11.27 16.18
N MET A 129 -10.43 -11.80 15.78
CA MET A 129 -11.63 -10.99 15.65
C MET A 129 -11.99 -10.32 16.97
N ILE A 130 -11.98 -8.99 16.98
CA ILE A 130 -12.41 -8.18 18.12
C ILE A 130 -13.91 -8.39 18.40
N PRO A 131 -14.38 -8.19 19.65
CA PRO A 131 -15.79 -8.42 20.01
C PRO A 131 -16.80 -7.70 19.10
N ARG A 132 -16.47 -6.50 18.62
CA ARG A 132 -17.32 -5.74 17.67
C ARG A 132 -17.49 -6.46 16.32
N HIS A 133 -16.43 -7.08 15.80
CA HIS A 133 -16.51 -7.87 14.57
C HIS A 133 -17.36 -9.12 14.79
N ARG A 134 -17.17 -9.80 15.93
CA ARG A 134 -17.99 -10.97 16.29
C ARG A 134 -19.48 -10.63 16.38
N ALA A 135 -19.81 -9.50 17.01
CA ALA A 135 -21.18 -9.01 17.06
C ALA A 135 -21.72 -8.66 15.65
N GLY A 136 -20.91 -8.06 14.78
CA GLY A 136 -21.27 -7.79 13.39
C GLY A 136 -21.64 -9.07 12.62
N VAL A 137 -20.82 -10.11 12.75
CA VAL A 137 -21.08 -11.44 12.15
C VAL A 137 -22.38 -12.04 12.69
N LEU A 138 -22.60 -12.01 14.01
CA LEU A 138 -23.81 -12.55 14.63
C LEU A 138 -25.08 -11.79 14.18
N LEU A 139 -24.98 -10.48 13.98
CA LEU A 139 -26.08 -9.64 13.53
C LEU A 139 -26.25 -9.60 12.00
N GLY A 140 -25.47 -10.38 11.24
CA GLY A 140 -25.54 -10.41 9.78
C GLY A 140 -25.13 -9.10 9.09
N ARG A 141 -24.45 -8.19 9.79
CA ARG A 141 -24.18 -6.83 9.30
C ARG A 141 -22.97 -6.79 8.39
N TRP A 142 -23.18 -6.37 7.14
CA TRP A 142 -22.07 -6.11 6.21
C TRP A 142 -21.20 -4.93 6.72
N PRO A 143 -19.87 -5.08 6.77
CA PRO A 143 -19.01 -4.07 7.39
C PRO A 143 -18.68 -2.88 6.48
N VAL A 144 -18.87 -3.01 5.17
CA VAL A 144 -18.62 -1.94 4.19
C VAL A 144 -19.80 -0.97 4.18
N ARG A 145 -19.52 0.33 4.35
CA ARG A 145 -20.54 1.37 4.44
C ARG A 145 -20.16 2.58 3.60
N ALA A 146 -21.17 3.21 3.00
CA ALA A 146 -20.98 4.46 2.29
C ALA A 146 -20.43 5.58 3.19
N PRO A 147 -19.48 6.39 2.66
CA PRO A 147 -19.15 7.68 3.24
C PRO A 147 -20.38 8.59 3.33
N ALA A 148 -20.33 9.59 4.19
CA ALA A 148 -21.44 10.54 4.32
C ALA A 148 -21.70 11.27 2.98
N GLY A 149 -22.96 11.36 2.56
CA GLY A 149 -23.35 12.00 1.30
C GLY A 149 -23.07 11.17 0.04
N ARG A 150 -22.67 9.90 0.18
CA ARG A 150 -22.44 8.99 -0.96
C ARG A 150 -23.51 7.91 -1.02
N GLN A 151 -23.82 7.47 -2.24
CA GLN A 151 -24.71 6.33 -2.45
C GLN A 151 -24.03 5.03 -1.97
N PRO A 152 -24.77 4.13 -1.30
CA PRO A 152 -24.29 2.78 -1.03
C PRO A 152 -23.90 2.03 -2.30
N LEU A 153 -22.98 1.07 -2.17
CA LEU A 153 -22.76 0.10 -3.24
C LEU A 153 -24.03 -0.72 -3.48
N SER A 154 -24.19 -1.23 -4.69
CA SER A 154 -25.33 -2.08 -5.03
C SER A 154 -25.29 -3.39 -4.20
N ALA A 155 -26.44 -4.07 -4.09
CA ALA A 155 -26.51 -5.34 -3.36
C ALA A 155 -25.55 -6.42 -3.90
N ALA A 156 -25.20 -6.36 -5.19
CA ALA A 156 -24.21 -7.23 -5.82
C ALA A 156 -22.80 -7.07 -5.22
N ALA A 157 -22.50 -5.95 -4.57
CA ALA A 157 -21.23 -5.73 -3.86
C ALA A 157 -21.23 -6.30 -2.43
N HIS A 158 -22.38 -6.71 -1.89
CA HIS A 158 -22.50 -7.27 -0.55
C HIS A 158 -22.25 -8.78 -0.54
N VAL A 159 -21.16 -9.23 -1.15
CA VAL A 159 -20.77 -10.63 -1.24
C VAL A 159 -19.24 -10.72 -1.24
N LEU A 160 -18.72 -11.82 -0.70
CA LEU A 160 -17.29 -12.14 -0.77
C LEU A 160 -17.13 -13.34 -1.71
N LYS A 161 -16.21 -13.22 -2.66
CA LYS A 161 -15.93 -14.24 -3.68
C LYS A 161 -14.72 -15.05 -3.25
N ALA A 162 -14.77 -16.36 -3.44
CA ALA A 162 -13.61 -17.25 -3.32
C ALA A 162 -13.07 -17.51 -4.72
N LEU A 163 -11.77 -17.34 -4.90
CA LEU A 163 -11.07 -17.38 -6.19
C LEU A 163 -9.83 -18.27 -6.06
N ASP A 164 -9.49 -18.97 -7.14
CA ASP A 164 -8.17 -19.59 -7.30
C ASP A 164 -7.12 -18.53 -7.71
N THR A 165 -5.85 -18.94 -7.73
CA THR A 165 -4.72 -18.08 -8.10
C THR A 165 -4.87 -17.50 -9.50
N ASP A 166 -5.31 -18.30 -10.47
CA ASP A 166 -5.47 -17.86 -11.86
C ASP A 166 -6.52 -16.75 -11.99
N ALA A 167 -7.67 -16.89 -11.33
CA ALA A 167 -8.70 -15.87 -11.32
C ALA A 167 -8.22 -14.57 -10.64
N VAL A 168 -7.44 -14.66 -9.55
CA VAL A 168 -6.85 -13.46 -8.92
C VAL A 168 -5.88 -12.75 -9.84
N CYS A 169 -4.99 -13.49 -10.51
CA CYS A 169 -4.04 -12.94 -11.47
C CYS A 169 -4.76 -12.27 -12.64
N ALA A 170 -5.78 -12.94 -13.21
CA ALA A 170 -6.57 -12.40 -14.32
C ALA A 170 -7.24 -11.06 -13.97
N LEU A 171 -7.76 -10.90 -12.74
CA LEU A 171 -8.33 -9.64 -12.28
C LEU A 171 -7.29 -8.51 -12.19
N HIS A 172 -6.08 -8.81 -11.72
CA HIS A 172 -5.01 -7.81 -11.64
C HIS A 172 -4.48 -7.42 -13.01
N GLU A 173 -4.34 -8.38 -13.92
CA GLU A 173 -3.97 -8.17 -15.32
C GLU A 173 -5.03 -7.33 -16.04
N GLU A 174 -6.32 -7.65 -15.86
CA GLU A 174 -7.42 -6.88 -16.43
C GLU A 174 -7.44 -5.44 -15.91
N ALA A 175 -7.30 -5.23 -14.60
CA ALA A 175 -7.25 -3.91 -14.00
C ALA A 175 -6.09 -3.06 -14.56
N GLY A 176 -4.94 -3.69 -14.79
CA GLY A 176 -3.78 -3.09 -15.46
C GLY A 176 -4.07 -2.73 -16.92
N ARG A 177 -4.60 -3.69 -17.69
CA ARG A 177 -4.98 -3.53 -19.12
C ARG A 177 -5.98 -2.38 -19.32
N LEU A 178 -6.98 -2.30 -18.45
CA LEU A 178 -8.01 -1.26 -18.46
C LEU A 178 -7.57 0.04 -17.76
N ARG A 179 -6.35 0.08 -17.20
CA ARG A 179 -5.77 1.23 -16.50
C ARG A 179 -6.67 1.78 -15.39
N LEU A 180 -7.28 0.90 -14.60
CA LEU A 180 -8.25 1.26 -13.55
C LEU A 180 -7.60 1.84 -12.28
N GLY A 181 -6.28 1.95 -12.22
CA GLY A 181 -5.52 2.64 -11.16
C GLY A 181 -4.96 1.71 -10.07
N LEU A 182 -5.66 0.63 -9.72
CA LEU A 182 -5.18 -0.38 -8.77
C LEU A 182 -5.15 -1.75 -9.45
N GLY A 183 -3.96 -2.27 -9.68
CA GLY A 183 -3.76 -3.52 -10.41
C GLY A 183 -2.47 -3.47 -11.20
N LYS A 184 -1.43 -4.10 -10.65
CA LYS A 184 -0.25 -4.59 -11.38
C LYS A 184 0.26 -5.84 -10.67
N GLY A 185 -0.57 -6.87 -10.66
CA GLY A 185 -0.16 -8.22 -10.30
C GLY A 185 0.45 -8.88 -11.52
N GLY A 186 1.70 -8.52 -11.84
CA GLY A 186 2.43 -9.09 -12.98
C GLY A 186 2.91 -10.52 -12.70
N PRO A 187 3.92 -11.00 -13.44
CA PRO A 187 4.56 -12.31 -13.20
C PRO A 187 4.97 -12.52 -11.74
N TRP A 188 5.32 -11.42 -11.05
CA TRP A 188 5.59 -11.42 -9.61
C TRP A 188 4.42 -11.93 -8.78
N LEU A 189 3.19 -11.46 -9.00
CA LEU A 189 2.07 -11.92 -8.17
C LEU A 189 1.82 -13.41 -8.37
N ARG A 190 1.81 -13.88 -9.62
CA ARG A 190 1.61 -15.31 -9.93
C ARG A 190 2.67 -16.20 -9.27
N ALA A 191 3.94 -15.80 -9.32
CA ALA A 191 5.03 -16.57 -8.73
C ALA A 191 4.92 -16.71 -7.21
N HIS A 192 4.37 -15.71 -6.51
CA HIS A 192 4.38 -15.67 -5.06
C HIS A 192 3.04 -16.07 -4.39
N LEU A 193 1.97 -16.28 -5.15
CA LEU A 193 0.72 -16.83 -4.61
C LEU A 193 0.83 -18.34 -4.38
N ASP A 194 0.09 -18.85 -3.40
CA ASP A 194 -0.11 -20.30 -3.25
C ASP A 194 -0.84 -20.83 -4.49
N PRO A 195 -0.22 -21.70 -5.33
CA PRO A 195 -0.80 -22.12 -6.61
C PRO A 195 -2.13 -22.85 -6.43
N ASP A 196 -2.30 -23.57 -5.32
CA ASP A 196 -3.54 -24.29 -4.96
C ASP A 196 -4.37 -23.52 -3.91
N GLY A 197 -4.00 -22.25 -3.69
CA GLY A 197 -4.59 -21.37 -2.71
C GLY A 197 -6.02 -20.95 -3.05
N VAL A 198 -6.84 -20.78 -2.00
CA VAL A 198 -8.11 -20.06 -2.10
C VAL A 198 -7.92 -18.64 -1.59
N HIS A 199 -8.21 -17.68 -2.45
CA HIS A 199 -8.13 -16.25 -2.21
C HIS A 199 -9.52 -15.66 -2.08
N TYR A 200 -9.65 -14.55 -1.38
CA TYR A 200 -10.95 -13.94 -1.14
C TYR A 200 -11.00 -12.50 -1.60
N LEU A 201 -12.06 -12.14 -2.32
CA LEU A 201 -12.24 -10.80 -2.88
C LEU A 201 -13.53 -10.17 -2.37
N VAL A 202 -13.45 -8.90 -1.94
CA VAL A 202 -14.62 -8.13 -1.51
C VAL A 202 -14.53 -6.67 -1.96
N PRO A 203 -15.60 -6.07 -2.50
CA PRO A 203 -15.69 -4.62 -2.72
C PRO A 203 -15.62 -3.90 -1.38
N ASP A 204 -14.52 -3.19 -1.13
CA ASP A 204 -14.29 -2.43 0.09
C ASP A 204 -13.54 -1.12 -0.23
N PRO A 205 -14.21 -0.17 -0.93
CA PRO A 205 -13.55 1.04 -1.37
C PRO A 205 -13.21 1.98 -0.22
N ALA A 206 -12.03 2.58 -0.30
CA ALA A 206 -11.70 3.77 0.47
C ALA A 206 -12.57 4.95 0.04
N ASP A 207 -12.78 5.90 0.95
CA ASP A 207 -13.67 7.05 0.76
C ASP A 207 -13.32 7.86 -0.51
N TYR A 208 -12.03 7.95 -0.86
CA TYR A 208 -11.55 8.65 -2.06
C TYR A 208 -11.63 7.83 -3.35
N TYR A 209 -11.75 6.50 -3.25
CA TYR A 209 -12.03 5.60 -4.39
C TYR A 209 -13.49 5.16 -4.45
N TRP A 210 -14.39 5.86 -3.75
CA TRP A 210 -15.81 5.55 -3.81
C TRP A 210 -16.35 5.79 -5.23
N PRO A 211 -17.17 4.87 -5.79
CA PRO A 211 -17.77 5.06 -7.10
C PRO A 211 -18.53 6.40 -7.21
N GLY A 212 -18.42 7.05 -8.36
CA GLY A 212 -18.93 8.40 -8.61
C GLY A 212 -18.00 9.54 -8.13
N ASN A 213 -16.86 9.25 -7.51
CA ASN A 213 -15.81 10.25 -7.29
C ASN A 213 -15.11 10.59 -8.62
N PRO A 214 -14.48 11.78 -8.75
CA PRO A 214 -13.62 12.09 -9.88
C PRO A 214 -12.47 11.08 -10.01
N ASP A 215 -12.20 10.61 -11.22
CA ASP A 215 -11.15 9.62 -11.51
C ASP A 215 -9.75 10.23 -11.79
N GLY A 216 -9.64 11.56 -11.67
CA GLY A 216 -8.42 12.32 -11.97
C GLY A 216 -8.14 12.54 -13.47
N ARG A 217 -8.97 11.98 -14.36
CA ARG A 217 -8.88 12.10 -15.82
C ARG A 217 -10.08 12.81 -16.44
N GLY A 218 -10.88 13.50 -15.62
CA GLY A 218 -12.08 14.22 -16.05
C GLY A 218 -13.33 13.34 -16.16
N GLY A 219 -13.27 12.09 -15.70
CA GLY A 219 -14.42 11.20 -15.55
C GLY A 219 -14.75 10.89 -14.10
N GLU A 220 -15.64 9.91 -13.91
CA GLU A 220 -16.01 9.36 -12.61
C GLU A 220 -15.49 7.93 -12.44
N ILE A 221 -15.21 7.54 -11.20
CA ILE A 221 -14.85 6.17 -10.84
C ILE A 221 -16.06 5.26 -11.08
N ARG A 222 -15.93 4.35 -12.05
CA ARG A 222 -16.96 3.35 -12.42
C ARG A 222 -16.64 1.93 -11.97
N TRP A 223 -15.52 1.74 -11.29
CA TRP A 223 -15.03 0.46 -10.80
C TRP A 223 -15.11 0.42 -9.26
N TRP A 224 -15.03 -0.78 -8.69
CA TRP A 224 -14.96 -0.98 -7.25
C TRP A 224 -13.53 -1.29 -6.84
N GLN A 225 -12.97 -0.51 -5.90
CA GLN A 225 -11.79 -0.97 -5.18
C GLN A 225 -12.20 -2.19 -4.36
N CYS A 226 -11.59 -3.32 -4.66
CA CYS A 226 -11.75 -4.55 -3.92
C CYS A 226 -10.53 -4.79 -3.03
N THR A 227 -10.77 -5.21 -1.78
CA THR A 227 -9.74 -5.80 -0.93
C THR A 227 -9.67 -7.29 -1.24
N ALA A 228 -8.48 -7.77 -1.56
CA ALA A 228 -8.19 -9.19 -1.72
C ALA A 228 -7.44 -9.70 -0.49
N LEU A 229 -7.92 -10.78 0.14
CA LEU A 229 -7.17 -11.56 1.12
C LEU A 229 -6.52 -12.72 0.37
N LEU A 230 -5.21 -12.66 0.25
CA LEU A 230 -4.39 -13.55 -0.56
C LEU A 230 -3.63 -14.51 0.34
N ARG A 231 -3.42 -15.73 -0.14
CA ARG A 231 -2.51 -16.70 0.46
C ARG A 231 -1.23 -16.74 -0.37
N MET A 232 -0.10 -16.49 0.26
CA MET A 232 1.22 -16.52 -0.38
C MET A 232 1.77 -17.95 -0.38
N TYR A 233 2.80 -18.21 -1.20
CA TYR A 233 3.39 -19.55 -1.37
C TYR A 233 3.92 -20.15 -0.04
N ASP A 234 4.34 -19.30 0.90
CA ASP A 234 4.79 -19.66 2.25
C ASP A 234 3.63 -19.92 3.24
N GLY A 235 2.38 -19.85 2.75
CA GLY A 235 1.16 -20.00 3.52
C GLY A 235 0.71 -18.74 4.28
N GLU A 236 1.46 -17.62 4.20
CA GLU A 236 1.08 -16.37 4.86
C GLU A 236 -0.16 -15.76 4.20
N GLN A 237 -1.03 -15.14 5.00
CA GLN A 237 -2.18 -14.39 4.52
C GLN A 237 -1.89 -12.90 4.50
N VAL A 238 -2.03 -12.28 3.34
CA VAL A 238 -1.78 -10.85 3.13
C VAL A 238 -2.95 -10.18 2.45
N SER A 239 -3.05 -8.86 2.58
CA SER A 239 -4.04 -8.06 1.86
C SER A 239 -3.45 -7.48 0.57
N SER A 240 -4.30 -7.30 -0.44
CA SER A 240 -3.99 -6.54 -1.65
C SER A 240 -5.21 -5.71 -2.05
N MET A 241 -5.00 -4.74 -2.94
CA MET A 241 -6.06 -3.91 -3.50
C MET A 241 -6.08 -4.04 -5.02
N VAL A 242 -7.26 -4.29 -5.59
CA VAL A 242 -7.46 -4.38 -7.05
C VAL A 242 -8.74 -3.65 -7.44
N SER A 243 -8.69 -2.90 -8.53
CA SER A 243 -9.86 -2.25 -9.13
C SER A 243 -10.59 -3.26 -10.02
N VAL A 244 -11.88 -3.49 -9.76
CA VAL A 244 -12.68 -4.46 -10.55
C VAL A 244 -13.95 -3.78 -11.04
N LEU A 245 -14.32 -4.02 -12.30
CA LEU A 245 -15.59 -3.54 -12.84
C LEU A 245 -16.77 -4.27 -12.16
N PRO A 246 -17.92 -3.59 -11.91
CA PRO A 246 -19.08 -4.22 -11.31
C PRO A 246 -19.56 -5.47 -12.05
N GLU A 247 -19.52 -5.46 -13.37
CA GLU A 247 -19.94 -6.57 -14.23
C GLU A 247 -19.01 -7.77 -14.07
N THR A 248 -17.69 -7.53 -14.15
CA THR A 248 -16.67 -8.56 -13.92
C THR A 248 -16.81 -9.17 -12.53
N PHE A 249 -16.96 -8.36 -11.48
CA PHE A 249 -17.15 -8.86 -10.11
C PHE A 249 -18.44 -9.69 -9.97
N THR A 250 -19.53 -9.22 -10.59
CA THR A 250 -20.83 -9.90 -10.52
C THR A 250 -20.77 -11.28 -11.17
N ALA A 251 -20.01 -11.43 -12.26
CA ALA A 251 -19.82 -12.70 -12.97
C ALA A 251 -19.01 -13.74 -12.18
N LEU A 252 -18.22 -13.33 -11.18
CA LEU A 252 -17.44 -14.27 -10.36
C LEU A 252 -18.35 -15.19 -9.53
N PRO A 253 -17.95 -16.46 -9.30
CA PRO A 253 -18.74 -17.40 -8.50
C PRO A 253 -18.84 -16.95 -7.04
N SER A 254 -20.02 -17.15 -6.43
CA SER A 254 -20.26 -16.91 -4.99
C SER A 254 -20.67 -18.22 -4.32
N THR A 255 -19.69 -19.02 -3.91
CA THR A 255 -19.89 -20.37 -3.38
C THR A 255 -19.96 -20.44 -1.86
N LEU A 256 -19.58 -19.36 -1.16
CA LEU A 256 -19.45 -19.37 0.30
C LEU A 256 -20.78 -19.11 1.02
N PRO A 257 -21.05 -19.82 2.14
CA PRO A 257 -22.16 -19.48 3.03
C PRO A 257 -22.06 -18.06 3.59
N ARG A 258 -23.21 -17.40 3.79
CA ARG A 258 -23.27 -15.99 4.21
C ARG A 258 -22.48 -15.68 5.49
N ARG A 259 -22.54 -16.57 6.48
CA ARG A 259 -21.82 -16.42 7.76
C ARG A 259 -20.31 -16.44 7.58
N GLU A 260 -19.83 -17.30 6.67
CA GLU A 260 -18.42 -17.41 6.33
C GLU A 260 -17.93 -16.17 5.56
N GLN A 261 -18.73 -15.68 4.60
CA GLN A 261 -18.45 -14.41 3.93
C GLN A 261 -18.25 -13.27 4.95
N LEU A 262 -19.18 -13.09 5.90
CA LEU A 262 -19.07 -12.02 6.91
C LEU A 262 -17.80 -12.16 7.76
N ARG A 263 -17.45 -13.38 8.18
CA ARG A 263 -16.22 -13.65 8.92
C ARG A 263 -14.98 -13.27 8.09
N LEU A 264 -14.93 -13.69 6.83
CA LEU A 264 -13.80 -13.44 5.95
C LEU A 264 -13.66 -11.97 5.55
N VAL A 265 -14.75 -11.22 5.38
CA VAL A 265 -14.66 -9.77 5.15
C VAL A 265 -14.06 -9.05 6.35
N HIS A 266 -14.46 -9.43 7.57
CA HIS A 266 -13.85 -8.88 8.77
C HIS A 266 -12.37 -9.25 8.89
N LEU A 267 -11.98 -10.45 8.46
CA LEU A 267 -10.59 -10.87 8.42
C LEU A 267 -9.79 -10.06 7.38
N ALA A 268 -10.29 -9.95 6.15
CA ALA A 268 -9.66 -9.17 5.09
C ALA A 268 -9.41 -7.72 5.53
N ARG A 269 -10.41 -7.09 6.17
CA ARG A 269 -10.28 -5.71 6.70
C ARG A 269 -9.38 -5.57 7.93
N ALA A 270 -9.13 -6.65 8.65
CA ALA A 270 -8.25 -6.67 9.82
C ALA A 270 -6.83 -7.13 9.48
N THR A 271 -6.60 -7.61 8.26
CA THR A 271 -5.29 -8.05 7.79
C THR A 271 -4.45 -6.82 7.49
N GLU A 272 -3.45 -6.57 8.33
CA GLU A 272 -2.61 -5.37 8.24
C GLU A 272 -1.39 -5.56 7.34
N ARG A 273 -0.95 -6.81 7.15
CA ARG A 273 0.16 -7.13 6.25
C ARG A 273 -0.38 -7.11 4.83
N ASP A 274 0.25 -6.35 3.96
CA ASP A 274 -0.09 -6.31 2.53
C ASP A 274 0.99 -6.99 1.68
N THR A 275 0.69 -7.15 0.39
CA THR A 275 1.61 -7.75 -0.60
C THR A 275 2.93 -6.99 -0.71
N HIS A 276 2.93 -5.67 -0.50
CA HIS A 276 4.16 -4.86 -0.55
C HIS A 276 5.08 -5.16 0.64
N LEU A 277 4.53 -5.17 1.86
CA LEU A 277 5.27 -5.47 3.08
C LEU A 277 5.78 -6.91 3.09
N TRP A 278 4.95 -7.85 2.61
CA TRP A 278 5.39 -9.23 2.44
C TRP A 278 6.52 -9.32 1.41
N GLY A 279 6.36 -8.69 0.23
CA GLY A 279 7.36 -8.74 -0.84
C GLY A 279 8.71 -8.14 -0.42
N ARG A 280 8.70 -7.02 0.31
CA ARG A 280 9.91 -6.42 0.86
C ARG A 280 10.64 -7.33 1.84
N ASP A 281 9.90 -8.01 2.71
CA ASP A 281 10.52 -8.91 3.69
C ASP A 281 11.00 -10.22 3.01
N HIS A 282 10.34 -10.64 1.93
CA HIS A 282 10.72 -11.79 1.10
C HIS A 282 11.88 -11.50 0.14
N GLU A 283 12.13 -10.24 -0.23
CA GLU A 283 13.09 -9.84 -1.28
C GLU A 283 14.49 -10.46 -1.09
N ALA A 284 14.99 -10.54 0.14
CA ALA A 284 16.29 -11.13 0.45
C ALA A 284 16.34 -12.67 0.29
N GLU A 285 15.18 -13.32 0.30
CA GLU A 285 14.99 -14.77 0.18
C GLU A 285 14.37 -15.14 -1.18
N CYS A 286 14.18 -14.17 -2.09
CA CYS A 286 13.58 -14.38 -3.39
C CYS A 286 14.57 -15.13 -4.30
N ASP A 287 14.29 -16.40 -4.54
CA ASP A 287 15.10 -17.28 -5.38
C ASP A 287 14.19 -18.05 -6.35
N PRO A 288 14.55 -18.19 -7.64
CA PRO A 288 13.73 -18.91 -8.61
C PRO A 288 13.43 -20.37 -8.22
N GLN A 289 14.27 -21.02 -7.42
CA GLN A 289 14.03 -22.37 -6.91
C GLN A 289 13.06 -22.38 -5.72
N LEU A 290 12.95 -21.27 -4.99
CA LEU A 290 12.07 -21.13 -3.83
C LEU A 290 10.67 -20.63 -4.20
N CYS A 291 10.58 -19.57 -5.00
CA CYS A 291 9.32 -18.93 -5.35
C CYS A 291 9.01 -18.96 -6.86
N GLY A 292 9.86 -19.54 -7.70
CA GLY A 292 9.60 -19.61 -9.15
C GLY A 292 9.69 -18.27 -9.88
N TYR A 293 10.00 -17.17 -9.18
CA TYR A 293 10.10 -15.84 -9.77
C TYR A 293 11.47 -15.65 -10.44
N VAL A 294 11.46 -15.48 -11.77
CA VAL A 294 12.61 -14.98 -12.51
C VAL A 294 12.37 -13.51 -12.77
N ALA A 295 13.18 -12.64 -12.18
CA ALA A 295 13.14 -11.22 -12.48
C ALA A 295 13.34 -11.03 -14.00
N GLU A 296 12.45 -10.28 -14.65
CA GLU A 296 12.69 -9.88 -16.03
C GLU A 296 14.04 -9.16 -16.06
N ALA A 297 14.96 -9.63 -16.90
CA ALA A 297 16.25 -9.00 -17.06
C ALA A 297 15.98 -7.54 -17.45
N THR A 298 16.29 -6.61 -16.55
CA THR A 298 16.41 -5.21 -16.94
C THR A 298 17.55 -5.19 -17.95
N ASP A 299 17.28 -4.84 -19.21
CA ASP A 299 18.21 -4.76 -20.34
C ASP A 299 19.36 -3.73 -20.15
N ASN A 300 19.78 -3.47 -18.91
CA ASN A 300 21.00 -2.74 -18.62
C ASN A 300 22.15 -3.76 -18.56
N PRO A 301 23.01 -3.84 -19.59
CA PRO A 301 24.24 -4.61 -19.48
C PRO A 301 25.05 -4.11 -18.28
N PRO A 302 25.75 -5.00 -17.56
CA PRO A 302 26.65 -4.59 -16.49
C PRO A 302 27.67 -3.58 -17.05
N PRO A 303 28.04 -2.54 -16.28
CA PRO A 303 29.10 -1.63 -16.72
C PRO A 303 30.35 -2.47 -17.02
N ALA A 304 30.88 -2.33 -18.23
CA ALA A 304 32.14 -2.95 -18.60
C ALA A 304 33.23 -2.41 -17.67
N ASN A 305 33.87 -3.31 -16.92
CA ASN A 305 35.05 -3.01 -16.10
C ASN A 305 36.22 -2.51 -16.94
#